data_AF-A0AAD2F3J6-F1
#
_entry.id   AF-A0AAD2F3J6-F1
#
_cell.length_a   1.000
_cell.length_b   1.000
_cell.length_c   1.000
_cell.angle_alpha   90.00
_cell.angle_beta   90.00
_cell.angle_gamma   90.00
#
_symmetry.space_group_name_H-M   'P 1'
#
loop_
_entity.id
_entity.type
_entity.pdbx_description
1 polymer ?
#
loop_
_entity_poly.entity_id
_entity_poly.type
_entity_poly.pdbx_seq_one_letter_code
_entity_poly.pdbx_strand_id
1 'polypeptide(L)'
;MNDQEFDKLVQETRLQSKSREAARLVYVEGMSQADASRATGLSPMRMSQIMAVVKKAEAERSEPPTPSISTPVDAIKASYAFAVKAARELYGDEVTIRAPGPTDRFVGTAVERTDFHLVQNVGRGAVVVHELASLDRVPARGKSVAIQYKGGIGQVQERDQAQSRDSNTR
;
A
#
# COMPACT_ATOMS: atom_id res chain seq x y z
N MET A 1 6.25 32.12 5.55
CA MET A 1 6.51 31.25 4.38
C MET A 1 7.64 31.88 3.60
N ASN A 2 8.59 31.11 3.07
CA ASN A 2 9.67 31.66 2.24
C ASN A 2 9.25 31.72 0.75
N ASP A 3 9.94 32.52 -0.06
CA ASP A 3 9.59 32.77 -1.48
C ASP A 3 9.51 31.46 -2.28
N GLN A 4 10.43 30.52 -2.03
CA GLN A 4 10.46 29.23 -2.73
C GLN A 4 9.30 28.30 -2.35
N GLU A 5 8.88 28.30 -1.08
CA GLU A 5 7.70 27.55 -0.63
C GLU A 5 6.42 28.12 -1.24
N PHE A 6 6.34 29.45 -1.31
CA PHE A 6 5.20 30.16 -1.89
C PHE A 6 5.10 29.92 -3.39
N ASP A 7 6.20 30.00 -4.14
CA ASP A 7 6.20 29.75 -5.59
C ASP A 7 5.74 28.32 -5.91
N LYS A 8 6.21 27.33 -5.14
CA LYS A 8 5.76 25.93 -5.28
C LYS A 8 4.28 25.78 -4.97
N LEU A 9 3.82 26.38 -3.87
CA LEU A 9 2.42 26.33 -3.46
C LEU A 9 1.50 26.93 -4.52
N VAL A 10 1.89 28.08 -5.08
CA VAL A 10 1.08 28.80 -6.05
C VAL A 10 1.15 28.18 -7.44
N GLN A 11 2.25 27.50 -7.82
CA GLN A 11 2.33 26.72 -9.07
C GLN A 11 1.28 25.61 -9.14
N GLU A 12 0.94 25.01 -8.01
CA GLU A 12 -0.11 23.99 -7.91
C GLU A 12 -1.53 24.59 -8.02
N THR A 13 -1.66 25.90 -7.81
CA THR A 13 -2.93 26.63 -7.94
C THR A 13 -3.14 27.22 -9.33
N ARG A 14 -4.41 27.29 -9.78
CA ARG A 14 -4.81 27.95 -11.04
C ARG A 14 -4.93 29.48 -10.93
N LEU A 15 -4.20 30.12 -10.01
CA LEU A 15 -4.28 31.56 -9.82
C LEU A 15 -3.64 32.33 -10.99
N GLN A 16 -4.27 33.42 -11.40
CA GLN A 16 -3.75 34.34 -12.41
C GLN A 16 -2.57 35.17 -11.86
N SER A 17 -1.64 35.60 -12.71
CA SER A 17 -0.40 36.31 -12.30
C SER A 17 -0.65 37.46 -11.30
N LYS A 18 -1.65 38.30 -11.55
CA LYS A 18 -2.04 39.41 -10.67
C LYS A 18 -2.54 38.96 -9.28
N SER A 19 -3.18 37.79 -9.21
CA SER A 19 -3.61 37.18 -7.94
C SER A 19 -2.46 36.53 -7.18
N ARG A 20 -1.43 36.05 -7.88
CA ARG A 20 -0.21 35.50 -7.27
C ARG A 20 0.59 36.58 -6.57
N GLU A 21 0.75 37.72 -7.25
CA GLU A 21 1.44 38.89 -6.70
C GLU A 21 0.73 39.41 -5.43
N ALA A 22 -0.59 39.52 -5.49
CA ALA A 22 -1.42 39.88 -4.34
C ALA A 22 -1.26 38.94 -3.15
N ALA A 23 -1.24 37.62 -3.39
CA ALA A 23 -1.01 36.63 -2.35
C ALA A 23 0.44 36.68 -1.82
N ARG A 24 1.44 36.98 -2.67
CA ARG A 24 2.85 37.08 -2.28
C ARG A 24 3.07 38.21 -1.28
N LEU A 25 2.48 39.37 -1.53
CA LEU A 25 2.53 40.52 -0.62
C LEU A 25 2.04 40.14 0.79
N VAL A 26 1.02 39.29 0.89
CA VAL A 26 0.46 38.88 2.18
C VAL A 26 1.25 37.75 2.84
N TYR A 27 1.60 36.70 2.10
CA TYR A 27 2.21 35.48 2.66
C TYR A 27 3.74 35.53 2.79
N VAL A 28 4.41 36.32 1.95
CA VAL A 28 5.87 36.48 1.94
C VAL A 28 6.27 37.81 2.58
N GLU A 29 5.66 38.91 2.15
CA GLU A 29 6.01 40.25 2.65
C GLU A 29 5.25 40.65 3.93
N GLY A 30 4.28 39.84 4.36
CA GLY A 30 3.54 40.05 5.61
C GLY A 30 2.57 41.25 5.58
N MET A 31 2.22 41.77 4.40
CA MET A 31 1.26 42.86 4.27
C MET A 31 -0.14 42.46 4.72
N SER A 32 -0.92 43.42 5.19
CA SER A 32 -2.34 43.21 5.45
C SER A 32 -3.10 42.96 4.12
N GLN A 33 -4.17 42.16 4.17
CA GLN A 33 -5.01 41.91 2.99
C GLN A 33 -5.60 43.20 2.40
N ALA A 34 -5.88 44.19 3.25
CA ALA A 34 -6.38 45.48 2.83
C ALA A 34 -5.33 46.27 2.05
N ASP A 35 -4.08 46.29 2.51
CA ASP A 35 -2.99 47.02 1.84
C ASP A 35 -2.55 46.32 0.56
N ALA A 36 -2.46 44.98 0.57
CA ALA A 36 -2.18 44.20 -0.63
C ALA A 36 -3.28 44.37 -1.70
N SER A 37 -4.54 44.54 -1.30
CA SER A 37 -5.64 44.77 -2.25
C SER A 37 -5.54 46.13 -2.93
N ARG A 38 -5.10 47.16 -2.19
CA ARG A 38 -4.86 48.51 -2.71
C ARG A 38 -3.64 48.54 -3.64
N ALA A 39 -2.54 47.89 -3.23
CA ALA A 39 -1.31 47.82 -4.01
C ALA A 39 -1.52 47.12 -5.36
N THR A 40 -2.32 46.06 -5.40
CA THR A 40 -2.61 45.29 -6.62
C THR A 40 -3.85 45.77 -7.37
N GLY A 41 -4.62 46.71 -6.82
CA GLY A 41 -5.89 47.17 -7.40
C GLY A 41 -6.95 46.06 -7.52
N LEU A 42 -6.94 45.10 -6.60
CA LEU A 42 -7.95 44.05 -6.50
C LEU A 42 -9.06 44.46 -5.54
N SER A 43 -10.29 44.01 -5.79
CA SER A 43 -11.37 44.22 -4.83
C SER A 43 -11.15 43.38 -3.56
N PRO A 44 -11.63 43.83 -2.39
CA PRO A 44 -11.52 43.06 -1.14
C PRO A 44 -12.13 41.65 -1.24
N MET A 45 -13.22 41.51 -2.02
CA MET A 45 -13.87 40.22 -2.25
C MET A 45 -12.99 39.27 -3.08
N ARG A 46 -12.33 39.77 -4.13
CA ARG A 46 -11.35 39.00 -4.92
C ARG A 46 -10.15 38.59 -4.08
N MET A 47 -9.65 39.49 -3.23
CA MET A 47 -8.56 39.20 -2.31
C MET A 47 -8.93 38.05 -1.35
N SER A 48 -10.11 38.13 -0.72
CA SER A 48 -10.61 37.06 0.17
C SER A 48 -10.69 35.69 -0.53
N GLN A 49 -11.18 35.65 -1.77
CA GLN A 49 -11.23 34.42 -2.57
C GLN A 49 -9.83 33.87 -2.87
N ILE A 50 -8.86 34.72 -3.21
CA ILE A 50 -7.48 34.31 -3.46
C ILE A 50 -6.86 33.71 -2.20
N MET A 51 -7.03 34.37 -1.04
CA MET A 51 -6.52 33.87 0.24
C MET A 51 -7.16 32.54 0.64
N ALA A 52 -8.46 32.34 0.36
CA ALA A 52 -9.12 31.07 0.60
C ALA A 52 -8.54 29.93 -0.25
N VAL A 53 -8.19 30.20 -1.52
CA VAL A 53 -7.56 29.20 -2.41
C VAL A 53 -6.16 28.86 -1.94
N VAL A 54 -5.34 29.84 -1.57
CA VAL A 54 -3.97 29.61 -1.07
C VAL A 54 -4.00 28.87 0.26
N LYS A 55 -4.87 29.27 1.19
CA LYS A 55 -5.05 28.58 2.48
C LYS A 55 -5.52 27.14 2.32
N LYS A 56 -6.38 26.86 1.34
CA LYS A 56 -6.82 25.49 1.01
C LYS A 56 -5.65 24.67 0.48
N ALA A 57 -4.84 25.21 -0.44
CA ALA A 57 -3.66 24.53 -0.96
C ALA A 57 -2.60 24.27 0.14
N GLU A 58 -2.43 25.21 1.07
CA GLU A 58 -1.52 25.06 2.22
C GLU A 58 -1.98 23.96 3.18
N ALA A 59 -3.30 23.84 3.39
CA ALA A 59 -3.90 22.77 4.17
C ALA A 59 -3.73 21.39 3.48
N GLU A 60 -3.98 21.30 2.17
CA GLU A 60 -3.79 20.07 1.39
C GLU A 60 -2.32 19.60 1.35
N ARG A 61 -1.36 20.52 1.49
CA ARG A 61 0.08 20.22 1.56
C ARG A 61 0.58 19.89 2.98
N SER A 62 -0.13 20.37 4.01
CA SER A 62 0.21 20.14 5.42
C SER A 62 -0.43 18.87 6.00
N GLU A 63 -1.46 18.34 5.35
CA GLU A 63 -1.99 17.03 5.69
C GLU A 63 -1.08 15.92 5.14
N PRO A 64 -0.73 14.89 5.94
CA PRO A 64 -0.09 13.69 5.40
C PRO A 64 -1.00 13.12 4.31
N PRO A 65 -0.44 12.51 3.24
CA PRO A 65 -1.24 12.01 2.14
C PRO A 65 -2.36 11.15 2.72
N THR A 66 -3.60 11.60 2.53
CA THR A 66 -4.77 10.77 2.77
C THR A 66 -4.51 9.45 2.06
N PRO A 67 -4.73 8.29 2.73
CA PRO A 67 -4.54 7.01 2.06
C PRO A 67 -5.47 7.03 0.86
N SER A 68 -4.87 7.23 -0.31
CA SER A 68 -5.51 6.95 -1.58
C SER A 68 -6.15 5.60 -1.39
N ILE A 69 -7.47 5.55 -1.54
CA ILE A 69 -8.27 4.34 -1.41
C ILE A 69 -7.67 3.39 -2.43
N SER A 70 -6.68 2.62 -1.98
CA SER A 70 -6.04 1.59 -2.78
C SER A 70 -7.20 0.70 -3.12
N THR A 71 -7.51 0.60 -4.41
CA THR A 71 -8.64 -0.22 -4.79
C THR A 71 -8.37 -1.62 -4.20
N PRO A 72 -9.40 -2.38 -3.80
CA PRO A 72 -9.19 -3.70 -3.21
C PRO A 72 -8.24 -4.59 -4.04
N VAL A 73 -8.23 -4.38 -5.37
CA VAL A 73 -7.32 -5.02 -6.31
C VAL A 73 -5.85 -4.65 -6.09
N ASP A 74 -5.55 -3.38 -5.82
CA ASP A 74 -4.18 -2.92 -5.55
C ASP A 74 -3.65 -3.49 -4.24
N ALA A 75 -4.51 -3.58 -3.22
CA ALA A 75 -4.16 -4.18 -1.94
C ALA A 75 -3.85 -5.69 -2.07
N ILE A 76 -4.64 -6.42 -2.87
CA ILE A 76 -4.39 -7.84 -3.16
C ILE A 76 -3.06 -8.02 -3.91
N LYS A 77 -2.80 -7.22 -4.95
CA LYS A 77 -1.54 -7.28 -5.71
C LYS A 77 -0.33 -6.95 -4.83
N ALA A 78 -0.43 -5.92 -3.98
CA ALA A 78 0.61 -5.57 -3.04
C ALA A 78 0.88 -6.72 -2.07
N SER A 79 -0.16 -7.34 -1.52
CA SER A 79 -0.03 -8.52 -0.65
C SER A 79 0.65 -9.70 -1.34
N TYR A 80 0.31 -9.98 -2.61
CA TYR A 80 1.00 -11.02 -3.38
C TYR A 80 2.50 -10.70 -3.55
N ALA A 81 2.83 -9.45 -3.88
CA ALA A 81 4.22 -9.01 -4.00
C ALA A 81 5.00 -9.17 -2.68
N PHE A 82 4.38 -8.86 -1.53
CA PHE A 82 4.99 -9.11 -0.22
C PHE A 82 5.19 -10.61 0.05
N ALA A 83 4.23 -11.46 -0.31
CA ALA A 83 4.34 -12.91 -0.16
C ALA A 83 5.49 -13.48 -1.01
N VAL A 84 5.62 -13.02 -2.26
CA VAL A 84 6.72 -13.37 -3.17
C VAL A 84 8.07 -12.92 -2.61
N LYS A 85 8.15 -11.67 -2.12
CA LYS A 85 9.37 -11.13 -1.52
C LYS A 85 9.80 -11.96 -0.31
N ALA A 86 8.88 -12.27 0.60
CA ALA A 86 9.18 -13.09 1.77
C ALA A 86 9.64 -14.51 1.40
N ALA A 87 9.03 -15.11 0.38
CA ALA A 87 9.47 -16.42 -0.13
C ALA A 87 10.93 -16.37 -0.63
N ARG A 88 11.30 -15.32 -1.38
CA ARG A 88 12.67 -15.15 -1.88
C ARG A 88 13.68 -14.83 -0.78
N GLU A 89 13.30 -14.03 0.21
CA GLU A 89 14.16 -13.76 1.38
C GLU A 89 14.45 -15.04 2.19
N LEU A 90 13.49 -15.97 2.27
CA LEU A 90 13.64 -17.21 3.03
C LEU A 90 14.37 -18.33 2.26
N TYR A 91 14.19 -18.43 0.95
CA TYR A 91 14.63 -19.58 0.15
C TYR A 91 15.58 -19.23 -1.00
N GLY A 92 15.91 -17.94 -1.18
CA GLY A 92 16.74 -17.44 -2.26
C GLY A 92 15.95 -17.05 -3.51
N ASP A 93 16.60 -16.29 -4.40
CA ASP A 93 15.97 -15.74 -5.61
C ASP A 93 15.59 -16.78 -6.66
N GLU A 94 16.23 -17.94 -6.63
CA GLU A 94 16.01 -19.08 -7.54
C GLU A 94 14.80 -19.93 -7.14
N VAL A 95 14.12 -19.61 -6.02
CA VAL A 95 12.97 -20.38 -5.56
C VAL A 95 11.84 -20.32 -6.60
N THR A 96 11.29 -21.48 -6.94
CA THR A 96 10.17 -21.58 -7.86
C THR A 96 8.88 -21.21 -7.14
N ILE A 97 8.28 -20.08 -7.53
CA ILE A 97 7.02 -19.61 -6.96
C ILE A 97 5.87 -20.04 -7.86
N ARG A 98 4.84 -20.66 -7.26
CA ARG A 98 3.67 -21.15 -7.98
C ARG A 98 2.37 -20.63 -7.36
N ALA A 99 1.37 -20.42 -8.20
CA ALA A 99 -0.01 -20.30 -7.78
C ALA A 99 -0.71 -21.68 -7.86
N PRO A 100 -1.67 -21.98 -6.97
CA PRO A 100 -2.41 -23.23 -7.00
C PRO A 100 -3.38 -23.28 -8.19
N GLY A 101 -3.43 -24.42 -8.88
CA GLY A 101 -4.50 -24.74 -9.81
C GLY A 101 -5.80 -25.15 -9.09
N PRO A 102 -6.94 -25.23 -9.81
CA PRO A 102 -8.27 -25.43 -9.23
C PRO A 102 -8.49 -26.82 -8.59
N THR A 103 -7.61 -27.78 -8.88
CA THR A 103 -7.66 -29.17 -8.39
C THR A 103 -6.33 -29.63 -7.78
N ASP A 104 -5.38 -28.71 -7.61
CA ASP A 104 -4.04 -29.06 -7.15
C ASP A 104 -4.01 -29.44 -5.67
N ARG A 105 -3.00 -30.23 -5.30
CA ARG A 105 -2.70 -30.63 -3.93
C ARG A 105 -1.28 -30.25 -3.57
N PHE A 106 -1.12 -29.62 -2.42
CA PHE A 106 0.17 -29.19 -1.89
C PHE A 106 0.34 -29.66 -0.45
N VAL A 107 1.54 -30.12 -0.11
CA VAL A 107 1.87 -30.60 1.24
C VAL A 107 3.18 -29.97 1.64
N GLY A 108 3.21 -29.40 2.85
CA GLY A 108 4.39 -28.74 3.37
C GLY A 108 4.08 -27.71 4.44
N THR A 109 5.06 -26.87 4.76
CA THR A 109 4.99 -25.97 5.91
C THR A 109 4.45 -24.60 5.51
N ALA A 110 3.47 -24.09 6.25
CA ALA A 110 3.06 -22.69 6.18
C ALA A 110 4.17 -21.81 6.75
N VAL A 111 4.81 -20.99 5.93
CA VAL A 111 6.06 -20.29 6.30
C VAL A 111 5.82 -18.81 6.57
N GLU A 112 5.01 -18.17 5.73
CA GLU A 112 4.68 -16.76 5.86
C GLU A 112 3.20 -16.52 5.63
N ARG A 113 2.67 -15.47 6.24
CA ARG A 113 1.30 -15.02 6.02
C ARG A 113 1.29 -13.50 5.88
N THR A 114 0.70 -13.04 4.78
CA THR A 114 0.41 -11.63 4.52
C THR A 114 -1.10 -11.38 4.71
N ASP A 115 -1.57 -10.18 4.40
CA ASP A 115 -2.98 -9.80 4.58
C ASP A 115 -3.94 -10.66 3.74
N PHE A 116 -3.56 -10.99 2.49
CA PHE A 116 -4.42 -11.74 1.56
C PHE A 116 -3.82 -13.08 1.11
N HIS A 117 -2.56 -13.38 1.44
CA HIS A 117 -1.88 -14.58 0.97
C HIS A 117 -1.17 -15.39 2.05
N LEU A 118 -1.18 -16.71 1.88
CA LEU A 118 -0.37 -17.68 2.62
C LEU A 118 0.76 -18.19 1.74
N VAL A 119 1.97 -18.24 2.28
CA VAL A 119 3.13 -18.85 1.63
C VAL A 119 3.36 -20.24 2.22
N GLN A 120 3.36 -21.27 1.38
CA GLN A 120 3.63 -22.66 1.76
C GLN A 120 4.90 -23.16 1.08
N ASN A 121 5.87 -23.64 1.86
CA ASN A 121 7.02 -24.37 1.32
C ASN A 121 6.63 -25.83 1.10
N VAL A 122 6.69 -26.28 -0.16
CA VAL A 122 6.34 -27.65 -0.58
C VAL A 122 7.57 -28.53 -0.85
N GLY A 123 8.76 -28.02 -0.54
CA GLY A 123 10.05 -28.68 -0.73
C GLY A 123 10.64 -28.49 -2.14
N ARG A 124 11.85 -29.03 -2.33
CA ARG A 124 12.59 -29.03 -3.61
C ARG A 124 12.77 -27.64 -4.24
N GLY A 125 12.98 -26.62 -3.42
CA GLY A 125 13.14 -25.24 -3.89
C GLY A 125 11.87 -24.64 -4.49
N ALA A 126 10.69 -25.16 -4.14
CA ALA A 126 9.41 -24.66 -4.61
C ALA A 126 8.53 -24.17 -3.44
N VAL A 127 7.83 -23.07 -3.70
CA VAL A 127 6.91 -22.42 -2.78
C VAL A 127 5.60 -22.14 -3.51
N VAL A 128 4.49 -22.32 -2.81
CA VAL A 128 3.15 -22.05 -3.32
C VAL A 128 2.55 -20.90 -2.55
N VAL A 129 2.00 -19.92 -3.28
CA VAL A 129 1.32 -18.76 -2.70
C VAL A 129 -0.17 -18.95 -2.90
N HIS A 130 -0.91 -19.04 -1.80
CA HIS A 130 -2.35 -19.27 -1.77
C HIS A 130 -3.08 -17.98 -1.40
N GLU A 131 -4.17 -17.66 -2.08
CA GLU A 131 -5.10 -16.64 -1.61
C GLU A 131 -5.84 -17.15 -0.37
N LEU A 132 -5.85 -16.36 0.71
CA LEU A 132 -6.50 -16.73 1.97
C LEU A 132 -8.02 -16.87 1.82
N ALA A 133 -8.63 -16.05 0.97
CA ALA A 133 -10.08 -16.10 0.71
C ALA A 133 -10.50 -17.40 0.01
N SER A 134 -9.57 -18.11 -0.63
CA SER A 134 -9.83 -19.39 -1.28
C SER A 134 -9.62 -20.58 -0.34
N LEU A 135 -9.21 -20.38 0.92
CA LEU A 135 -9.00 -21.46 1.88
C LEU A 135 -10.21 -21.60 2.81
N ASP A 136 -10.57 -22.85 3.15
CA ASP A 136 -11.62 -23.12 4.14
C ASP A 136 -11.23 -22.71 5.57
N ARG A 137 -9.93 -22.69 5.85
CA ARG A 137 -9.33 -22.17 7.09
C ARG A 137 -7.92 -21.65 6.83
N VAL A 138 -7.47 -20.73 7.67
CA VAL A 138 -6.11 -20.17 7.59
C VAL A 138 -5.19 -20.93 8.56
N PRO A 139 -4.18 -21.66 8.06
CA PRO A 139 -3.24 -22.36 8.94
C PRO A 139 -2.29 -21.38 9.64
N ALA A 140 -1.85 -21.75 10.84
CA ALA A 140 -0.85 -20.98 11.57
C ALA A 140 0.54 -21.13 10.92
N ARG A 141 1.35 -20.07 11.02
CA ARG A 141 2.77 -20.10 10.58
C ARG A 141 3.53 -21.18 11.34
N GLY A 142 4.45 -21.84 10.66
CA GLY A 142 5.27 -22.96 11.16
C GLY A 142 4.57 -24.33 11.16
N LYS A 143 3.27 -24.40 10.87
CA LYS A 143 2.54 -25.68 10.84
C LYS A 143 2.73 -26.42 9.53
N SER A 144 2.90 -27.73 9.63
CA SER A 144 2.86 -28.62 8.47
C SER A 144 1.42 -28.89 8.09
N VAL A 145 1.04 -28.57 6.86
CA VAL A 145 -0.33 -28.69 6.37
C VAL A 145 -0.39 -29.32 4.99
N ALA A 146 -1.51 -29.94 4.67
CA ALA A 146 -1.88 -30.35 3.32
C ALA A 146 -3.04 -29.48 2.85
N ILE A 147 -2.92 -28.85 1.68
CA ILE A 147 -3.95 -28.02 1.08
C ILE A 147 -4.40 -28.68 -0.21
N GLN A 148 -5.68 -29.04 -0.31
CA GLN A 148 -6.27 -29.69 -1.49
C GLN A 148 -7.35 -28.78 -2.08
N TYR A 149 -7.18 -28.36 -3.33
CA TYR A 149 -8.21 -27.58 -4.02
C TYR A 149 -9.28 -28.49 -4.62
N LYS A 150 -10.54 -28.08 -4.45
CA LYS A 150 -11.73 -28.66 -5.11
C LYS A 150 -12.64 -27.52 -5.52
N GLY A 151 -12.81 -27.33 -6.83
CA GLY A 151 -13.66 -26.25 -7.36
C GLY A 151 -13.15 -24.86 -6.96
N GLY A 152 -11.84 -24.67 -6.86
CA GLY A 152 -11.23 -23.38 -6.47
C GLY A 152 -11.18 -23.11 -4.96
N ILE A 153 -11.76 -23.97 -4.12
CA ILE A 153 -11.68 -23.87 -2.66
C ILE A 153 -10.64 -24.87 -2.14
N GLY A 154 -9.63 -24.36 -1.43
CA GLY A 154 -8.58 -25.12 -0.77
C GLY A 154 -9.03 -25.64 0.59
N GLN A 155 -9.13 -26.96 0.73
CA GLN A 155 -9.34 -27.64 1.99
C GLN A 155 -8.00 -27.85 2.70
N VAL A 156 -7.82 -27.20 3.84
CA VAL A 156 -6.59 -27.29 4.63
C VAL A 156 -6.73 -28.43 5.63
N GLN A 157 -5.70 -29.27 5.76
CA GLN A 157 -5.58 -30.33 6.75
C GLN A 157 -4.26 -30.17 7.51
N GLU A 158 -4.34 -29.92 8.81
CA GLU A 158 -3.14 -29.87 9.66
C GLU A 158 -2.55 -31.28 9.82
N ARG A 159 -1.23 -31.36 9.76
CA ARG A 159 -0.47 -32.59 10.05
C ARG A 159 0.33 -32.36 11.31
N ASP A 160 -0.05 -33.04 12.38
CA ASP A 160 0.79 -33.11 13.57
C ASP A 160 2.11 -33.79 13.20
N GLN A 161 3.24 -33.11 13.45
CA GLN A 161 4.59 -33.60 13.14
C GLN A 161 5.00 -34.86 13.92
N ALA A 162 4.12 -35.42 14.76
CA ALA A 162 4.45 -36.50 15.68
C ALA A 162 4.75 -37.87 15.03
N GLN A 163 4.50 -38.07 13.73
CA GLN A 163 4.56 -39.43 13.13
C GLN A 163 5.74 -39.71 12.19
N SER A 164 6.75 -38.85 12.08
CA SER A 164 7.81 -39.03 11.06
C SER A 164 9.23 -39.32 11.57
N ARG A 165 9.43 -39.68 12.85
CA ARG A 165 10.76 -40.05 13.37
C ARG A 165 10.98 -41.53 13.74
N ASP A 166 9.95 -42.39 13.71
CA ASP A 166 10.09 -43.78 14.19
C ASP A 166 10.24 -44.87 13.10
N SER A 167 10.35 -44.53 11.81
CA SER A 167 10.32 -45.55 10.74
C SER A 167 11.68 -45.97 10.17
N ASN A 168 12.82 -45.47 10.68
CA ASN A 168 14.12 -45.73 10.02
C ASN A 168 15.25 -46.14 10.97
N THR A 169 14.97 -47.09 11.88
CA THR A 169 16.01 -47.93 12.48
C THR A 169 15.55 -49.38 12.43
N ARG A 170 16.00 -50.12 11.42
CA ARG A 170 15.94 -51.58 11.39
C ARG A 170 17.17 -52.13 10.69
#